data_AF-A0A8T6G7W3-F1
#
_entry.id   AF-A0A8T6G7W3-F1
#
_cell.length_a   1.000
_cell.length_b   1.000
_cell.length_c   1.000
_cell.angle_alpha   90.00
_cell.angle_beta   90.00
_cell.angle_gamma   90.00
#
_symmetry.space_group_name_H-M   'P 1'
#
loop_
_entity.id
_entity.type
_entity.pdbx_description
1 polymer ?
#
loop_
_entity_poly.entity_id
_entity_poly.type
_entity_poly.pdbx_seq_one_letter_code
_entity_poly.pdbx_strand_id
1 'polypeptide(L)'
;MDEMEMLSLDVLAELDIETLDKLTRVSPFRGPQRYFHIKTIQRRDFFCLPSKASDDNLFVEHLYATLSAWGIGARGNRLIEFDEFNAQIRQAGGNLDPLGNKRIEELSQSQVSAVSETLWEVISNLSIVVRSKDGSPTKAKIVAGSKTIHHLLPDLMPPMDNGYTGEFILGSGIGQRGKGTFIRLFSSFADLSKKLEPKANSLVDRNSFNSSIPKLLDNVIVGSVELSKRTTGG
;
A
#
# COMPACT_ATOMS: atom_id res chain seq x y z
N MET A 1 31.59 -15.81 3.11
CA MET A 1 30.90 -14.74 2.36
C MET A 1 29.43 -15.04 2.59
N ASP A 2 28.85 -14.38 3.60
CA ASP A 2 27.53 -14.73 4.14
C ASP A 2 26.45 -14.55 3.09
N GLU A 3 25.63 -15.59 2.91
CA GLU A 3 24.31 -15.47 2.31
C GLU A 3 23.53 -14.47 3.16
N MET A 4 23.24 -13.28 2.63
CA MET A 4 22.37 -12.34 3.32
C MET A 4 20.93 -12.85 3.19
N GLU A 5 20.51 -13.62 4.19
CA GLU A 5 19.13 -14.08 4.37
C GLU A 5 18.17 -12.88 4.29
N MET A 6 16.98 -13.07 3.71
CA MET A 6 15.98 -12.02 3.64
C MET A 6 15.73 -11.48 5.05
N LEU A 7 15.85 -10.16 5.24
CA LEU A 7 15.67 -9.56 6.56
C LEU A 7 14.30 -9.96 7.11
N SER A 8 14.25 -10.38 8.37
CA SER A 8 12.96 -10.61 9.04
C SER A 8 12.33 -9.28 9.47
N LEU A 9 11.05 -9.30 9.83
CA LEU A 9 10.38 -8.13 10.42
C LEU A 9 11.09 -7.66 11.70
N ASP A 10 11.64 -8.58 12.49
CA ASP A 10 12.38 -8.22 13.71
C ASP A 10 13.72 -7.58 13.38
N VAL A 11 14.43 -8.06 12.35
CA VAL A 11 15.67 -7.41 11.91
C VAL A 11 15.39 -6.00 11.37
N LEU A 12 14.32 -5.83 10.57
CA LEU A 12 13.92 -4.50 10.08
C LEU A 12 13.63 -3.52 11.22
N ALA A 13 13.01 -3.99 12.30
CA ALA A 13 12.67 -3.16 13.46
C ALA A 13 13.92 -2.59 14.17
N GLU A 14 15.05 -3.30 14.13
CA GLU A 14 16.29 -2.90 14.79
C GLU A 14 17.22 -2.04 13.92
N LEU A 15 16.94 -1.89 12.61
CA LEU A 15 17.78 -1.09 11.72
C LEU A 15 17.88 0.37 12.14
N ASP A 16 19.07 0.96 11.98
CA ASP A 16 19.26 2.39 12.14
C ASP A 16 18.63 3.20 10.99
N ILE A 17 18.49 4.51 11.22
CA ILE A 17 17.85 5.42 10.27
C ILE A 17 18.61 5.50 8.93
N GLU A 18 19.94 5.40 8.94
CA GLU A 18 20.76 5.48 7.74
C GLU A 18 20.52 4.25 6.84
N THR A 19 20.41 3.07 7.45
CA THR A 19 20.12 1.81 6.75
C THR A 19 18.70 1.80 6.20
N LEU A 20 17.72 2.31 6.97
CA LEU A 20 16.35 2.50 6.47
C LEU A 20 16.33 3.42 5.25
N ASP A 21 17.00 4.58 5.30
CA ASP A 21 17.09 5.50 4.17
C ASP A 21 17.74 4.84 2.94
N LYS A 22 18.86 4.11 3.13
CA LYS A 22 19.51 3.35 2.06
C LYS A 22 18.57 2.36 1.40
N LEU A 23 17.80 1.59 2.17
CA LEU A 23 16.83 0.63 1.62
C LEU A 23 15.76 1.32 0.76
N THR A 24 15.25 2.48 1.19
CA THR A 24 14.23 3.19 0.40
C THR A 24 14.74 3.65 -0.97
N ARG A 25 16.05 3.90 -1.09
CA ARG A 25 16.70 4.31 -2.35
C ARG A 25 16.96 3.16 -3.31
N VAL A 26 16.93 1.91 -2.84
CA VAL A 26 17.07 0.71 -3.67
C VAL A 26 15.80 0.43 -4.48
N SER A 27 14.64 0.91 -4.00
CA SER A 27 13.34 0.71 -4.63
C SER A 27 13.38 0.97 -6.15
N PRO A 28 12.91 0.03 -6.98
CA PRO A 28 13.02 0.12 -8.43
C PRO A 28 11.98 1.07 -9.04
N PHE A 29 11.02 1.55 -8.24
CA PHE A 29 9.91 2.36 -8.71
C PHE A 29 10.37 3.78 -9.06
N ARG A 30 10.23 4.15 -10.33
CA ARG A 30 10.73 5.42 -10.90
C ARG A 30 9.74 6.01 -11.91
N GLY A 31 9.99 7.26 -12.30
CA GLY A 31 9.24 7.92 -13.36
C GLY A 31 7.74 8.04 -13.05
N PRO A 32 6.84 7.56 -13.92
CA PRO A 32 5.39 7.71 -13.75
C PRO A 32 4.84 7.21 -12.42
N GLN A 33 5.38 6.10 -11.89
CA GLN A 33 4.93 5.51 -10.63
C GLN A 33 5.10 6.47 -9.44
N ARG A 34 6.27 7.14 -9.37
CA ARG A 34 6.56 8.11 -8.34
C ARG A 34 5.81 9.42 -8.57
N TYR A 35 5.77 9.89 -9.82
CA TYR A 35 5.10 11.14 -10.18
C TYR A 35 3.61 11.11 -9.82
N PHE A 36 2.86 10.11 -10.31
CA PHE A 36 1.42 10.06 -10.07
C PHE A 36 1.10 9.82 -8.60
N HIS A 37 1.86 8.96 -7.91
CA HIS A 37 1.71 8.79 -6.46
C HIS A 37 1.80 10.12 -5.70
N ILE A 38 2.86 10.90 -5.92
CA ILE A 38 3.04 12.21 -5.27
C ILE A 38 1.88 13.15 -5.60
N LYS A 39 1.45 13.21 -6.87
CA LYS A 39 0.30 14.06 -7.27
C LYS A 39 -1.01 13.64 -6.62
N THR A 40 -1.25 12.33 -6.49
CA THR A 40 -2.44 11.81 -5.79
C THR A 40 -2.40 12.16 -4.31
N ILE A 41 -1.25 11.97 -3.62
CA ILE A 41 -1.12 12.29 -2.20
C ILE A 41 -1.24 13.80 -1.95
N GLN A 42 -0.55 14.63 -2.74
CA GLN A 42 -0.69 16.09 -2.65
C GLN A 42 -2.15 16.53 -2.83
N ARG A 43 -2.90 15.89 -3.75
CA ARG A 43 -4.32 16.19 -3.91
C ARG A 43 -5.15 15.69 -2.72
N ARG A 44 -4.84 14.52 -2.16
CA ARG A 44 -5.51 13.96 -0.98
C ARG A 44 -5.44 14.89 0.23
N ASP A 45 -4.29 15.53 0.43
CA ASP A 45 -4.01 16.40 1.59
C ASP A 45 -4.87 17.67 1.63
N PHE A 46 -5.52 18.06 0.53
CA PHE A 46 -6.51 19.15 0.53
C PHE A 46 -7.81 18.81 1.27
N PHE A 47 -8.00 17.53 1.63
CA PHE A 47 -9.24 17.04 2.21
C PHE A 47 -8.95 16.40 3.57
N CYS A 48 -9.79 16.64 4.57
CA CYS A 48 -9.67 15.92 5.85
C CYS A 48 -10.19 14.47 5.71
N LEU A 49 -11.36 14.31 5.09
CA LEU A 49 -12.07 13.03 5.02
C LEU A 49 -11.85 12.31 3.68
N PRO A 50 -11.74 10.96 3.69
CA PRO A 50 -11.71 10.14 2.48
C PRO A 50 -12.88 10.42 1.52
N SER A 51 -14.10 10.56 2.04
CA SER A 51 -15.29 10.87 1.24
C SER A 51 -15.14 12.15 0.42
N LYS A 52 -14.57 13.19 1.01
CA LYS A 52 -14.32 14.48 0.33
C LYS A 52 -13.27 14.37 -0.76
N ALA A 53 -12.22 13.59 -0.54
CA ALA A 53 -11.25 13.30 -1.59
C ALA A 53 -11.88 12.49 -2.73
N SER A 54 -12.69 11.47 -2.42
CA SER A 54 -13.36 10.66 -3.43
C SER A 54 -14.45 11.41 -4.21
N ASP A 55 -14.98 12.51 -3.67
CA ASP A 55 -15.91 13.37 -4.39
C ASP A 55 -15.22 14.30 -5.41
N ASP A 56 -13.90 14.49 -5.28
CA ASP A 56 -13.09 15.34 -6.15
C ASP A 56 -12.64 14.59 -7.40
N ASN A 57 -13.15 15.00 -8.57
CA ASN A 57 -12.82 14.33 -9.84
C ASN A 57 -11.32 14.32 -10.13
N LEU A 58 -10.60 15.40 -9.81
CA LEU A 58 -9.15 15.46 -10.06
C LEU A 58 -8.38 14.46 -9.20
N PHE A 59 -8.77 14.27 -7.93
CA PHE A 59 -8.22 13.21 -7.08
C PHE A 59 -8.47 11.83 -7.68
N VAL A 60 -9.70 11.55 -8.13
CA VAL A 60 -10.07 10.25 -8.70
C VAL A 60 -9.32 9.98 -10.01
N GLU A 61 -9.16 10.98 -10.87
CA GLU A 61 -8.33 10.92 -12.09
C GLU A 61 -6.88 10.61 -11.76
N HIS A 62 -6.28 11.33 -10.81
CA HIS A 62 -4.92 11.06 -10.36
C HIS A 62 -4.79 9.65 -9.77
N LEU A 63 -5.78 9.18 -9.00
CA LEU A 63 -5.78 7.85 -8.43
C LEU A 63 -5.84 6.77 -9.52
N TYR A 64 -6.71 6.94 -10.52
CA TYR A 64 -6.79 6.04 -11.67
C TYR A 64 -5.44 5.97 -12.42
N ALA A 65 -4.80 7.11 -12.66
CA ALA A 65 -3.48 7.19 -13.29
C ALA A 65 -2.39 6.54 -12.42
N THR A 66 -2.42 6.74 -11.11
CA THR A 66 -1.48 6.11 -10.16
C THR A 66 -1.60 4.60 -10.17
N LEU A 67 -2.81 4.06 -10.04
CA LEU A 67 -3.03 2.61 -10.05
C LEU A 67 -2.59 2.00 -11.39
N SER A 68 -2.90 2.67 -12.51
CA SER A 68 -2.43 2.28 -13.84
C SER A 68 -0.89 2.24 -13.91
N ALA A 69 -0.22 3.30 -13.46
CA ALA A 69 1.24 3.39 -13.45
C ALA A 69 1.88 2.33 -12.53
N TRP A 70 1.20 1.97 -11.44
CA TRP A 70 1.60 0.92 -10.50
C TRP A 70 1.29 -0.50 -11.00
N GLY A 71 0.85 -0.64 -12.26
CA GLY A 71 0.61 -1.92 -12.91
C GLY A 71 -0.66 -2.63 -12.46
N ILE A 72 -1.59 -1.93 -11.80
CA ILE A 72 -2.91 -2.47 -11.48
C ILE A 72 -3.72 -2.59 -12.76
N GLY A 73 -4.30 -3.77 -12.97
CA GLY A 73 -4.94 -4.09 -14.25
C GLY A 73 -3.92 -4.42 -15.35
N ALA A 74 -2.78 -5.01 -15.02
CA ALA A 74 -1.86 -5.59 -16.01
C ALA A 74 -2.02 -7.13 -16.11
N ARG A 75 -1.30 -7.74 -17.07
CA ARG A 75 -1.14 -9.20 -17.24
C ARG A 75 -2.47 -9.96 -17.33
N GLY A 76 -3.27 -9.64 -18.34
CA GLY A 76 -4.57 -10.30 -18.61
C GLY A 76 -5.74 -9.78 -17.77
N ASN A 77 -5.49 -8.75 -16.96
CA ASN A 77 -6.52 -7.96 -16.30
C ASN A 77 -6.52 -6.54 -16.87
N ARG A 78 -7.51 -5.74 -16.47
CA ARG A 78 -7.57 -4.30 -16.68
C ARG A 78 -8.31 -3.62 -15.52
N LEU A 79 -8.05 -2.33 -15.31
CA LEU A 79 -8.97 -1.52 -14.51
C LEU A 79 -10.33 -1.47 -15.21
N ILE A 80 -11.40 -1.34 -14.43
CA ILE A 80 -12.73 -1.04 -14.97
C ILE A 80 -12.76 0.35 -15.61
N GLU A 81 -13.79 0.62 -16.42
CA GLU A 81 -13.95 1.91 -17.08
C GLU A 81 -14.08 3.04 -16.05
N PHE A 82 -13.62 4.24 -16.41
CA PHE A 82 -13.41 5.32 -15.46
C PHE A 82 -14.68 5.72 -14.68
N ASP A 83 -15.86 5.74 -15.30
CA ASP A 83 -17.11 6.09 -14.63
C ASP A 83 -17.49 5.06 -13.55
N GLU A 84 -17.31 3.77 -13.85
CA GLU A 84 -17.53 2.69 -12.88
C GLU A 84 -16.49 2.74 -11.76
N PHE A 85 -15.24 3.05 -12.10
CA PHE A 85 -14.17 3.27 -11.13
C PHE A 85 -14.52 4.41 -10.18
N ASN A 86 -14.91 5.57 -10.71
CA ASN A 86 -15.30 6.76 -9.94
C ASN A 86 -16.44 6.45 -8.97
N ALA A 87 -17.48 5.74 -9.44
CA ALA A 87 -18.58 5.31 -8.58
C ALA A 87 -18.11 4.43 -7.40
N GLN A 88 -17.22 3.47 -7.67
CA GLN A 88 -16.66 2.62 -6.61
C GLN A 88 -15.75 3.38 -5.64
N ILE A 89 -14.94 4.33 -6.11
CA ILE A 89 -14.09 5.16 -5.24
C ILE A 89 -14.93 6.04 -4.33
N ARG A 90 -16.01 6.64 -4.83
CA ARG A 90 -16.97 7.42 -4.00
C ARG A 90 -17.61 6.58 -2.92
N GLN A 91 -18.08 5.38 -3.27
CA GLN A 91 -18.64 4.46 -2.29
C GLN A 91 -17.60 4.04 -1.24
N ALA A 92 -16.38 3.71 -1.67
CA ALA A 92 -15.30 3.34 -0.76
C ALA A 92 -14.93 4.50 0.19
N GLY A 93 -14.85 5.73 -0.32
CA GLY A 93 -14.53 6.92 0.48
C GLY A 93 -15.49 7.12 1.65
N GLY A 94 -16.81 7.03 1.40
CA GLY A 94 -17.83 7.13 2.46
C GLY A 94 -17.66 6.07 3.56
N ASN A 95 -17.33 4.84 3.18
CA ASN A 95 -17.10 3.74 4.14
C ASN A 95 -15.79 3.87 4.93
N LEU A 96 -14.88 4.75 4.50
CA LEU A 96 -13.56 4.94 5.11
C LEU A 96 -13.48 6.18 6.02
N ASP A 97 -14.50 7.04 6.04
CA ASP A 97 -14.54 8.23 6.89
C ASP A 97 -14.28 7.97 8.38
N PRO A 98 -14.80 6.89 9.01
CA PRO A 98 -14.50 6.56 10.41
C PRO A 98 -13.01 6.31 10.68
N LEU A 99 -12.21 6.06 9.64
CA LEU A 99 -10.78 5.79 9.70
C LEU A 99 -9.92 7.01 9.31
N GLY A 100 -10.53 8.12 8.87
CA GLY A 100 -9.86 9.25 8.21
C GLY A 100 -8.69 9.89 8.96
N ASN A 101 -8.74 9.89 10.30
CA ASN A 101 -7.72 10.50 11.16
C ASN A 101 -6.85 9.47 11.90
N LYS A 102 -6.94 8.19 11.53
CA LYS A 102 -6.15 7.13 12.19
C LYS A 102 -4.79 7.01 11.52
N ARG A 103 -3.76 6.79 12.32
CA ARG A 103 -2.39 6.53 11.89
C ARG A 103 -2.00 5.12 12.34
N ILE A 104 -1.31 4.38 11.47
CA ILE A 104 -1.06 2.96 11.69
C ILE A 104 -0.20 2.70 12.94
N GLU A 105 0.78 3.57 13.19
CA GLU A 105 1.72 3.52 14.31
C GLU A 105 1.07 3.87 15.66
N GLU A 106 -0.08 4.56 15.64
CA GLU A 106 -0.83 4.98 16.83
C GLU A 106 -1.90 3.95 17.25
N LEU A 107 -2.09 2.87 16.49
CA LEU A 107 -3.08 1.86 16.81
C LEU A 107 -2.65 1.00 18.01
N SER A 108 -3.57 0.79 18.95
CA SER A 108 -3.48 -0.30 19.93
C SER A 108 -3.82 -1.65 19.30
N GLN A 109 -3.45 -2.76 19.95
CA GLN A 109 -3.73 -4.11 19.45
C GLN A 109 -5.22 -4.35 19.16
N SER A 110 -6.09 -3.86 20.05
CA SER A 110 -7.55 -3.96 19.88
C SER A 110 -8.05 -3.17 18.66
N GLN A 111 -7.47 -2.00 18.41
CA GLN A 111 -7.78 -1.15 17.26
C GLN A 111 -7.25 -1.76 15.96
N VAL A 112 -6.07 -2.39 15.96
CA VAL A 112 -5.55 -3.10 14.77
C VAL A 112 -6.57 -4.13 14.28
N SER A 113 -7.12 -4.93 15.19
CA SER A 113 -8.16 -5.91 14.83
C SER A 113 -9.37 -5.22 14.20
N ALA A 114 -10.00 -4.29 14.90
CA ALA A 114 -11.21 -3.60 14.42
C ALA A 114 -11.00 -2.86 13.09
N VAL A 115 -9.89 -2.11 12.97
CA VAL A 115 -9.53 -1.37 11.76
C VAL A 115 -9.30 -2.33 10.58
N SER A 116 -8.59 -3.44 10.80
CA SER A 116 -8.36 -4.44 9.76
C SER A 116 -9.66 -5.08 9.25
N GLU A 117 -10.67 -5.23 10.10
CA GLU A 117 -11.97 -5.74 9.67
C GLU A 117 -12.70 -4.75 8.76
N THR A 118 -12.76 -3.47 9.16
CA THR A 118 -13.37 -2.41 8.35
C THR A 118 -12.64 -2.24 7.01
N LEU A 119 -11.31 -2.22 7.02
CA LEU A 119 -10.51 -2.14 5.79
C LEU A 119 -10.76 -3.34 4.87
N TRP A 120 -10.82 -4.55 5.44
CA TRP A 120 -11.13 -5.75 4.67
C TRP A 120 -12.52 -5.70 4.04
N GLU A 121 -13.54 -5.23 4.76
CA GLU A 121 -14.88 -5.10 4.23
C GLU A 121 -14.89 -4.21 2.98
N VAL A 122 -14.24 -3.04 3.04
CA VAL A 122 -14.09 -2.15 1.87
C VAL A 122 -13.32 -2.84 0.73
N ILE A 123 -12.18 -3.48 1.02
CA ILE A 123 -11.37 -4.18 0.01
C ILE A 123 -12.16 -5.31 -0.67
N SER A 124 -12.92 -6.07 0.10
CA SER A 124 -13.66 -7.24 -0.39
C SER A 124 -14.79 -6.85 -1.35
N ASN A 125 -15.38 -5.67 -1.12
CA ASN A 125 -16.43 -5.10 -1.97
C ASN A 125 -15.86 -4.31 -3.16
N LEU A 126 -14.60 -3.87 -3.10
CA LEU A 126 -13.95 -3.14 -4.18
C LEU A 126 -13.67 -4.06 -5.39
N SER A 127 -14.28 -3.75 -6.53
CA SER A 127 -14.19 -4.50 -7.79
C SER A 127 -13.69 -3.62 -8.93
N ILE A 128 -12.56 -2.95 -8.69
CA ILE A 128 -11.92 -2.04 -9.66
C ILE A 128 -11.05 -2.74 -10.72
N VAL A 129 -10.84 -4.04 -10.59
CA VAL A 129 -10.05 -4.84 -11.56
C VAL A 129 -10.91 -5.98 -12.08
N VAL A 130 -10.91 -6.13 -13.41
CA VAL A 130 -11.61 -7.19 -14.13
C VAL A 130 -10.65 -7.97 -15.03
N ARG A 131 -11.01 -9.20 -15.36
CA ARG A 131 -10.27 -10.02 -16.34
C ARG A 131 -10.55 -9.47 -17.73
N SER A 132 -9.51 -9.25 -18.53
CA SER A 132 -9.66 -8.71 -19.90
C SER A 132 -10.39 -9.66 -20.84
N LYS A 133 -10.35 -10.98 -20.55
CA LYS A 133 -10.97 -12.01 -21.38
C LYS A 133 -12.51 -11.95 -21.37
N ASP A 134 -13.12 -11.69 -20.23
CA ASP A 134 -14.57 -11.84 -20.03
C ASP A 134 -15.22 -10.73 -19.20
N GLY A 135 -14.45 -9.70 -18.79
CA GLY A 135 -14.95 -8.57 -18.01
C GLY A 135 -15.34 -8.90 -16.57
N SER A 136 -15.14 -10.13 -16.11
CA SER A 136 -15.54 -10.51 -14.75
C SER A 136 -14.56 -10.01 -13.68
N PRO A 137 -15.04 -9.64 -12.47
CA PRO A 137 -14.19 -9.17 -11.39
C PRO A 137 -13.11 -10.17 -10.98
N THR A 138 -11.92 -9.67 -10.65
CA THR A 138 -10.85 -10.52 -10.11
C THR A 138 -11.15 -10.97 -8.68
N LYS A 139 -10.74 -12.20 -8.34
CA LYS A 139 -10.73 -12.70 -6.95
C LYS A 139 -9.53 -12.19 -6.15
N ALA A 140 -8.47 -11.73 -6.81
CA ALA A 140 -7.31 -11.12 -6.17
C ALA A 140 -7.64 -9.67 -5.78
N LYS A 141 -8.11 -9.48 -4.54
CA LYS A 141 -8.59 -8.18 -4.02
C LYS A 141 -7.54 -7.39 -3.27
N ILE A 142 -6.66 -8.05 -2.50
CA ILE A 142 -5.75 -7.41 -1.54
C ILE A 142 -4.84 -6.36 -2.20
N VAL A 143 -4.17 -6.69 -3.31
CA VAL A 143 -3.18 -5.80 -3.93
C VAL A 143 -3.84 -4.53 -4.49
N ALA A 144 -4.89 -4.69 -5.29
CA ALA A 144 -5.60 -3.54 -5.85
C ALA A 144 -6.30 -2.72 -4.76
N GLY A 145 -6.95 -3.39 -3.80
CA GLY A 145 -7.65 -2.74 -2.70
C GLY A 145 -6.71 -1.96 -1.77
N SER A 146 -5.61 -2.57 -1.33
CA SER A 146 -4.63 -1.90 -0.45
C SER A 146 -3.99 -0.68 -1.11
N LYS A 147 -3.59 -0.79 -2.38
CA LYS A 147 -3.03 0.33 -3.15
C LYS A 147 -4.06 1.44 -3.39
N THR A 148 -5.34 1.09 -3.55
CA THR A 148 -6.42 2.09 -3.66
C THR A 148 -6.64 2.81 -2.34
N ILE A 149 -6.83 2.06 -1.26
CA ILE A 149 -7.11 2.62 0.06
C ILE A 149 -5.90 3.39 0.62
N HIS A 150 -4.67 3.00 0.29
CA HIS A 150 -3.47 3.76 0.63
C HIS A 150 -3.57 5.23 0.19
N HIS A 151 -4.14 5.51 -0.98
CA HIS A 151 -4.26 6.89 -1.45
C HIS A 151 -5.45 7.65 -0.81
N LEU A 152 -6.41 6.93 -0.22
CA LEU A 152 -7.52 7.52 0.56
C LEU A 152 -7.15 7.71 2.04
N LEU A 153 -6.29 6.84 2.58
CA LEU A 153 -5.85 6.80 3.98
C LEU A 153 -4.32 6.58 4.04
N PRO A 154 -3.51 7.56 3.61
CA PRO A 154 -2.07 7.37 3.44
C PRO A 154 -1.32 7.06 4.74
N ASP A 155 -1.84 7.51 5.88
CA ASP A 155 -1.19 7.29 7.19
C ASP A 155 -1.65 6.00 7.87
N LEU A 156 -2.67 5.32 7.33
CA LEU A 156 -3.21 4.10 7.92
C LEU A 156 -2.90 2.86 7.08
N MET A 157 -3.05 2.95 5.76
CA MET A 157 -3.07 1.79 4.90
C MET A 157 -1.76 1.65 4.11
N PRO A 158 -0.99 0.56 4.26
CA PRO A 158 0.19 0.32 3.43
C PRO A 158 -0.20 -0.14 2.02
N PRO A 159 0.52 0.29 0.96
CA PRO A 159 0.26 -0.18 -0.40
C PRO A 159 0.91 -1.54 -0.62
N MET A 160 0.17 -2.63 -0.36
CA MET A 160 0.71 -3.99 -0.40
C MET A 160 0.92 -4.49 -1.83
N ASP A 161 2.08 -5.10 -2.10
CA ASP A 161 2.44 -5.67 -3.39
C ASP A 161 2.47 -7.21 -3.38
N ASN A 162 2.11 -7.81 -4.52
CA ASN A 162 2.13 -9.26 -4.66
C ASN A 162 3.54 -9.85 -4.53
N GLY A 163 4.53 -9.25 -5.20
CA GLY A 163 5.89 -9.79 -5.33
C GLY A 163 6.90 -9.20 -4.35
N TYR A 164 6.55 -8.14 -3.61
CA TYR A 164 7.41 -7.59 -2.56
C TYR A 164 6.84 -7.88 -1.17
N THR A 165 5.70 -7.29 -0.83
CA THR A 165 5.06 -7.51 0.48
C THR A 165 4.72 -8.98 0.71
N GLY A 166 4.18 -9.65 -0.30
CA GLY A 166 3.89 -11.08 -0.25
C GLY A 166 5.14 -11.92 0.00
N GLU A 167 6.16 -11.78 -0.85
CA GLU A 167 7.43 -12.51 -0.70
C GLU A 167 8.04 -12.28 0.68
N PHE A 168 8.07 -11.03 1.15
CA PHE A 168 8.69 -10.67 2.42
C PHE A 168 7.96 -11.25 3.64
N ILE A 169 6.63 -11.07 3.73
CA ILE A 169 5.87 -11.42 4.94
C ILE A 169 5.36 -12.88 4.89
N LEU A 170 5.04 -13.38 3.70
CA LEU A 170 4.40 -14.69 3.50
C LEU A 170 5.33 -15.73 2.88
N GLY A 171 6.56 -15.36 2.48
CA GLY A 171 7.46 -16.22 1.71
C GLY A 171 6.96 -16.56 0.30
N SER A 172 5.87 -15.92 -0.15
CA SER A 172 5.20 -16.21 -1.43
C SER A 172 4.28 -15.08 -1.84
N GLY A 173 3.88 -15.04 -3.11
CA GLY A 173 2.93 -14.05 -3.60
C GLY A 173 1.58 -14.06 -2.84
N ILE A 174 0.95 -12.88 -2.75
CA ILE A 174 -0.37 -12.71 -2.11
C ILE A 174 -1.46 -13.45 -2.89
N GLY A 175 -1.47 -13.36 -4.22
CA GLY A 175 -2.42 -14.07 -5.09
C GLY A 175 -3.90 -13.76 -4.80
N GLN A 176 -4.73 -14.80 -4.77
CA GLN A 176 -6.18 -14.72 -4.51
C GLN A 176 -6.55 -14.94 -3.04
N ARG A 177 -5.60 -14.75 -2.11
CA ARG A 177 -5.84 -14.94 -0.67
C ARG A 177 -6.87 -13.93 -0.15
N GLY A 178 -7.57 -14.33 0.93
CA GLY A 178 -8.69 -13.59 1.52
C GLY A 178 -8.38 -12.90 2.86
N LYS A 179 -9.45 -12.65 3.64
CA LYS A 179 -9.45 -11.90 4.91
C LYS A 179 -8.29 -12.22 5.84
N GLY A 180 -8.06 -13.49 6.15
CA GLY A 180 -7.01 -13.90 7.09
C GLY A 180 -5.60 -13.48 6.66
N THR A 181 -5.31 -13.50 5.35
CA THR A 181 -4.03 -13.01 4.84
C THR A 181 -3.95 -11.49 4.94
N PHE A 182 -5.02 -10.77 4.59
CA PHE A 182 -5.06 -9.33 4.73
C PHE A 182 -4.79 -8.89 6.17
N ILE A 183 -5.48 -9.49 7.15
CA ILE A 183 -5.31 -9.17 8.57
C ILE A 183 -3.87 -9.41 8.99
N ARG A 184 -3.28 -10.57 8.63
CA ARG A 184 -1.87 -10.87 8.94
C ARG A 184 -0.93 -9.79 8.39
N LEU A 185 -1.08 -9.42 7.12
CA LEU A 185 -0.26 -8.40 6.49
C LEU A 185 -0.42 -7.04 7.19
N PHE A 186 -1.65 -6.61 7.44
CA PHE A 186 -1.93 -5.34 8.09
C PHE A 186 -1.37 -5.28 9.51
N SER A 187 -1.55 -6.34 10.31
CA SER A 187 -0.97 -6.44 11.66
C SER A 187 0.55 -6.37 11.64
N SER A 188 1.20 -7.07 10.71
CA SER A 188 2.66 -6.99 10.56
C SER A 188 3.15 -5.57 10.25
N PHE A 189 2.43 -4.82 9.42
CA PHE A 189 2.74 -3.40 9.20
C PHE A 189 2.49 -2.54 10.43
N ALA A 190 1.41 -2.77 11.18
CA ALA A 190 1.13 -2.01 12.39
C ALA A 190 2.20 -2.24 13.47
N ASP A 191 2.58 -3.49 13.70
CA ASP A 191 3.64 -3.85 14.64
C ASP A 191 4.98 -3.21 14.24
N LEU A 192 5.34 -3.30 12.95
CA LEU A 192 6.58 -2.72 12.45
C LEU A 192 6.57 -1.18 12.52
N SER A 193 5.44 -0.55 12.18
CA SER A 193 5.29 0.92 12.24
C SER A 193 5.48 1.42 13.66
N LYS A 194 4.91 0.72 14.65
CA LYS A 194 5.03 1.09 16.06
C LYS A 194 6.45 0.93 16.60
N LYS A 195 7.19 -0.10 16.17
CA LYS A 195 8.59 -0.30 16.57
C LYS A 195 9.55 0.72 15.94
N LEU A 196 9.22 1.22 14.74
CA LEU A 196 10.06 2.15 13.99
C LEU A 196 9.74 3.63 14.25
N GLU A 197 8.58 3.94 14.83
CA GLU A 197 8.30 5.26 15.40
C GLU A 197 9.11 5.43 16.70
N PRO A 198 9.88 6.53 16.91
CA PRO A 198 9.88 7.79 16.14
C PRO A 198 10.95 7.89 15.03
N LYS A 199 11.94 7.00 14.98
CA LYS A 199 13.12 7.14 14.08
C LYS A 199 12.76 7.22 12.59
N ALA A 200 11.71 6.54 12.16
CA ALA A 200 11.25 6.55 10.78
C ALA A 200 10.61 7.89 10.35
N ASN A 201 10.10 8.68 11.29
CA ASN A 201 9.30 9.86 10.98
C ASN A 201 10.10 10.96 10.28
N SER A 202 11.40 11.10 10.56
CA SER A 202 12.27 12.05 9.87
C SER A 202 12.59 11.69 8.42
N LEU A 203 12.24 10.48 7.96
CA LEU A 203 12.37 10.06 6.56
C LEU A 203 11.08 10.26 5.75
N VAL A 204 10.00 10.72 6.39
CA VAL A 204 8.71 10.96 5.75
C VAL A 204 8.69 12.38 5.16
N ASP A 205 8.35 12.47 3.88
CA ASP A 205 8.07 13.73 3.19
C ASP A 205 6.91 13.52 2.22
N ARG A 206 5.81 14.25 2.44
CA ARG A 206 4.58 14.22 1.63
C ARG A 206 4.82 14.51 0.14
N ASN A 207 5.90 15.24 -0.18
CA ASN A 207 6.28 15.56 -1.55
C ASN A 207 7.26 14.55 -2.16
N SER A 208 7.56 13.48 -1.44
CA SER A 208 8.49 12.42 -1.84
C SER A 208 7.76 11.08 -2.03
N PHE A 209 8.52 10.06 -2.43
CA PHE A 209 7.98 8.71 -2.52
C PHE A 209 7.82 8.02 -1.14
N ASN A 210 8.43 8.56 -0.09
CA ASN A 210 8.22 8.17 1.30
C ASN A 210 7.15 9.10 1.91
N SER A 211 5.95 9.10 1.32
CA SER A 211 4.91 10.09 1.62
C SER A 211 4.21 9.89 2.97
N SER A 212 4.36 8.73 3.59
CA SER A 212 3.80 8.41 4.91
C SER A 212 4.60 7.27 5.55
N ILE A 213 4.38 7.00 6.84
CA ILE A 213 4.96 5.83 7.52
C ILE A 213 4.62 4.52 6.78
N PRO A 214 3.34 4.22 6.45
CA PRO A 214 3.03 3.03 5.64
C PRO A 214 3.78 2.95 4.31
N LYS A 215 3.93 4.07 3.59
CA LYS A 215 4.63 4.09 2.29
C LYS A 215 6.14 3.94 2.43
N LEU A 216 6.73 4.53 3.46
CA LEU A 216 8.14 4.38 3.80
C LEU A 216 8.47 2.91 4.09
N LEU A 217 7.66 2.25 4.92
CA LEU A 217 7.86 0.83 5.25
C LEU A 217 7.71 -0.08 4.03
N ASP A 218 6.74 0.20 3.16
CA ASP A 218 6.63 -0.48 1.87
C ASP A 218 7.93 -0.32 1.04
N ASN A 219 8.49 0.89 0.96
CA ASN A 219 9.76 1.11 0.25
C ASN A 219 10.95 0.38 0.89
N VAL A 220 11.00 0.31 2.22
CA VAL A 220 12.02 -0.46 2.95
C VAL A 220 11.91 -1.95 2.64
N ILE A 221 10.69 -2.51 2.68
CA ILE A 221 10.43 -3.92 2.33
C ILE A 221 10.84 -4.20 0.88
N VAL A 222 10.43 -3.35 -0.06
CA VAL A 222 10.80 -3.47 -1.48
C VAL A 222 12.32 -3.44 -1.64
N GLY A 223 13.00 -2.48 -1.02
CA GLY A 223 14.46 -2.38 -1.05
C GLY A 223 15.16 -3.60 -0.47
N SER A 224 14.65 -4.15 0.64
CA SER A 224 15.19 -5.37 1.25
C SER A 224 15.07 -6.59 0.33
N VAL A 225 13.91 -6.78 -0.30
CA VAL A 225 13.69 -7.89 -1.24
C VAL A 225 14.57 -7.72 -2.47
N GLU A 226 14.70 -6.51 -3.01
CA GLU A 226 15.58 -6.23 -4.15
C GLU A 226 17.05 -6.51 -3.85
N LEU A 227 17.55 -6.13 -2.67
CA LEU A 227 18.92 -6.45 -2.27
C LEU A 227 19.14 -7.96 -2.16
N SER A 228 18.22 -8.68 -1.52
CA SER A 228 18.31 -10.14 -1.39
C SER A 228 18.33 -10.85 -2.75
N LYS A 229 17.53 -10.38 -3.72
CA LYS A 229 17.52 -10.90 -5.10
C LYS A 229 18.84 -10.67 -5.84
N ARG A 230 19.51 -9.54 -5.61
CA ARG A 230 20.82 -9.24 -6.23
C ARG A 230 21.94 -10.10 -5.67
N THR A 231 21.86 -10.48 -4.40
CA THR A 231 22.88 -11.31 -3.74
C THR A 231 22.70 -12.81 -4.04
N THR A 232 21.48 -13.27 -4.25
CA THR A 232 21.17 -14.69 -4.57
C THR A 232 21.13 -15.00 -6.07
N GLY A 233 20.99 -13.97 -6.92
CA GLY A 233 20.98 -14.08 -8.38
C GLY A 233 22.32 -13.84 -9.07
N GLY A 234 23.44 -13.91 -8.33
CA GLY A 234 24.81 -13.76 -8.82
C GLY A 234 25.56 -15.08 -8.94
#